data_AF-A0A702BA94-F1
#
_entry.id   AF-A0A702BA94-F1
#
_cell.length_a   1.000
_cell.length_b   1.000
_cell.length_c   1.000
_cell.angle_alpha   90.00
_cell.angle_beta   90.00
_cell.angle_gamma   90.00
#
_symmetry.space_group_name_H-M   'P 1'
#
loop_
_entity.id
_entity.type
_entity.pdbx_description
1 polymer ?
#
loop_
_entity_poly.entity_id
_entity_poly.type
_entity_poly.pdbx_seq_one_letter_code
_entity_poly.pdbx_strand_id
1 'polypeptide(L)' 'MKNKPTPEQVKVARIAAGLTLKEAADTFGYQLNSWQMKESAGKASRSLSVGEYELLLLLADLHPDYKIIKK' A
#
# COMPACT_ATOMS: atom_id res chain seq x y z
N MET A 1 12.45 -2.95 -14.03
CA MET A 1 11.17 -3.66 -13.76
C MET A 1 10.83 -3.39 -12.31
N LYS A 2 9.66 -2.80 -12.01
CA LYS A 2 9.23 -2.58 -10.62
C LYS A 2 8.72 -3.90 -10.06
N ASN A 3 9.29 -4.34 -8.93
CA ASN A 3 8.93 -5.60 -8.30
C ASN A 3 7.70 -5.43 -7.40
N LYS A 4 6.96 -6.52 -7.15
CA LYS A 4 5.85 -6.50 -6.19
C LYS A 4 6.39 -6.15 -4.79
N PRO A 5 5.67 -5.32 -4.01
CA PRO A 5 6.12 -4.96 -2.67
C PRO A 5 6.05 -6.15 -1.73
N THR A 6 6.92 -6.15 -0.73
CA THR A 6 6.82 -7.06 0.42
C THR A 6 5.72 -6.60 1.37
N PRO A 7 5.16 -7.50 2.19
CA PRO A 7 4.16 -7.13 3.20
C PRO A 7 4.64 -6.02 4.16
N GLU A 8 5.91 -6.05 4.53
CA GLU A 8 6.56 -5.03 5.37
C GLU A 8 6.57 -3.66 4.67
N GLN A 9 6.92 -3.62 3.38
CA GLN A 9 6.91 -2.39 2.58
C GLN A 9 5.52 -1.77 2.47
N VAL A 10 4.49 -2.60 2.31
CA VAL A 10 3.09 -2.16 2.28
C VAL A 10 2.69 -1.53 3.62
N LYS A 11 3.02 -2.21 4.74
CA LYS A 11 2.73 -1.72 6.08
C LYS A 11 3.42 -0.39 6.38
N VAL A 12 4.70 -0.28 6.08
CA VAL A 12 5.48 0.97 6.27
C VAL A 12 4.88 2.11 5.44
N ALA A 13 4.59 1.86 4.16
CA ALA A 13 3.99 2.87 3.28
C ALA A 13 2.60 3.29 3.76
N ARG A 14 1.75 2.38 4.24
CA ARG A 14 0.44 2.71 4.82
C ARG A 14 0.58 3.63 6.04
N ILE A 15 1.48 3.29 6.97
CA ILE A 15 1.71 4.10 8.18
C ILE A 15 2.23 5.49 7.79
N ALA A 16 3.15 5.57 6.83
CA ALA A 16 3.65 6.84 6.32
C ALA A 16 2.57 7.68 5.63
N ALA A 17 1.62 7.05 4.93
CA ALA A 17 0.43 7.70 4.39
C ALA A 17 -0.59 8.15 5.45
N GLY A 18 -0.36 7.84 6.73
CA GLY A 18 -1.28 8.19 7.82
C GLY A 18 -2.59 7.40 7.80
N LEU A 19 -2.66 6.29 7.05
CA LEU A 19 -3.87 5.50 6.89
C LEU A 19 -3.99 4.41 7.95
N THR A 20 -5.17 4.26 8.54
CA THR A 20 -5.53 3.04 9.28
C THR A 20 -5.69 1.85 8.32
N LEU A 21 -5.70 0.63 8.86
CA LEU A 21 -5.96 -0.58 8.05
C LEU A 21 -7.31 -0.50 7.31
N LYS A 22 -8.33 0.09 7.95
CA LYS A 22 -9.66 0.24 7.35
C LYS A 22 -9.65 1.29 6.24
N GLU A 23 -9.07 2.47 6.49
CA GLU A 23 -9.00 3.51 5.47
C GLU A 23 -8.19 3.07 4.26
N ALA A 24 -7.10 2.32 4.47
CA ALA A 24 -6.34 1.75 3.38
C ALA A 24 -7.16 0.69 2.61
N ALA A 25 -7.86 -0.21 3.31
CA ALA A 25 -8.76 -1.14 2.66
C ALA A 25 -9.83 -0.41 1.81
N ASP A 26 -10.49 0.61 2.38
CA ASP A 26 -11.53 1.39 1.70
C ASP A 26 -10.96 2.18 0.49
N THR A 27 -9.79 2.80 0.64
CA THR A 27 -9.11 3.57 -0.43
C THR A 27 -8.77 2.69 -1.64
N PHE A 28 -8.35 1.46 -1.39
CA PHE A 28 -7.94 0.52 -2.43
C PHE A 28 -9.06 -0.47 -2.83
N GLY A 29 -10.29 -0.30 -2.33
CA GLY A 29 -11.43 -1.14 -2.69
C GLY A 29 -11.36 -2.58 -2.17
N TYR A 30 -10.65 -2.82 -1.07
CA TYR A 30 -10.53 -4.12 -0.42
C TYR A 30 -11.41 -4.22 0.84
N GLN A 31 -11.75 -5.46 1.21
CA GLN A 31 -12.22 -5.74 2.57
C GLN A 31 -11.05 -5.65 3.57
N LEU A 32 -11.32 -5.26 4.82
CA LEU A 32 -10.31 -5.12 5.87
C LEU A 32 -9.42 -6.36 6.03
N ASN A 33 -10.01 -7.56 6.08
CA ASN A 33 -9.25 -8.81 6.19
C ASN A 33 -8.34 -9.04 4.97
N SER A 34 -8.83 -8.71 3.75
CA SER A 34 -8.00 -8.79 2.54
C SER A 34 -6.80 -7.84 2.60
N TRP A 35 -6.97 -6.65 3.20
CA TRP A 35 -5.88 -5.73 3.45
C TRP A 35 -4.88 -6.25 4.50
N GLN A 36 -5.37 -6.77 5.62
CA GLN A 36 -4.52 -7.37 6.66
C GLN A 36 -3.65 -8.51 6.11
N MET A 37 -4.18 -9.31 5.18
CA MET A 37 -3.43 -10.39 4.51
C MET A 37 -2.33 -9.87 3.57
N LYS A 38 -2.47 -8.65 3.01
CA LYS A 38 -1.43 -7.97 2.22
C LYS A 38 -0.25 -7.54 3.09
N GLU A 39 -0.51 -7.15 4.35
CA GLU A 39 0.52 -6.75 5.33
C GLU A 39 1.06 -7.94 6.15
N SER A 40 0.41 -9.10 6.09
CA SER A 40 0.84 -10.29 6.81
C SER A 40 1.90 -11.07 6.05
N ALA A 41 3.02 -11.37 6.71
CA ALA A 41 4.05 -12.27 6.20
C ALA A 41 3.56 -13.72 6.30
N GLY A 42 3.06 -14.30 5.21
CA GLY A 42 2.60 -15.68 5.17
C GLY A 42 2.48 -16.25 3.76
N LYS A 43 2.40 -17.58 3.63
CA LYS A 43 2.28 -18.29 2.34
C LYS A 43 1.04 -17.91 1.51
N ALA A 44 0.02 -17.33 2.14
CA ALA A 44 -1.19 -16.84 1.50
C ALA A 44 -1.17 -15.30 1.26
N SER A 45 -0.04 -14.64 1.50
CA SER A 45 0.10 -13.20 1.29
C SER A 45 -0.07 -12.87 -0.19
N ARG A 46 -1.15 -12.14 -0.50
CA ARG A 46 -1.38 -11.58 -1.81
C ARG A 46 -0.76 -10.19 -1.82
N SER A 47 0.43 -10.02 -2.40
CA SER A 47 1.01 -8.67 -2.55
C SER A 47 0.06 -7.73 -3.30
N LEU A 48 0.17 -6.43 -3.02
CA LEU A 48 -0.39 -5.41 -3.90
C LEU A 48 0.22 -5.55 -5.31
N SER A 49 -0.57 -5.18 -6.32
CA SER A 49 -0.01 -4.95 -7.63
C SER A 49 0.98 -3.78 -7.56
N VAL A 50 1.89 -3.73 -8.55
CA VAL A 50 2.89 -2.66 -8.62
C VAL A 50 2.22 -1.28 -8.66
N GLY A 51 1.18 -1.10 -9.47
CA GLY A 51 0.48 0.18 -9.59
C GLY A 51 -0.24 0.62 -8.32
N GLU A 52 -0.87 -0.31 -7.59
CA GLU A 52 -1.47 0.02 -6.29
C GLU A 52 -0.40 0.42 -5.27
N TYR A 53 0.76 -0.23 -5.29
CA TYR A 53 1.86 0.15 -4.41
C TYR A 53 2.43 1.53 -4.76
N GLU A 54 2.56 1.87 -6.04
CA GLU A 54 2.96 3.22 -6.47
C GLU A 54 1.97 4.28 -6.00
N LEU A 55 0.66 4.01 -6.07
CA LEU A 55 -0.35 4.90 -5.51
C LEU A 55 -0.20 5.04 -3.99
N LEU A 56 0.05 3.94 -3.27
CA LEU A 56 0.29 3.99 -1.82
C LEU A 56 1.52 4.82 -1.47
N LEU A 57 2.60 4.69 -2.25
CA LEU A 57 3.80 5.51 -2.08
C LEU A 57 3.54 6.99 -2.36
N LEU A 58 2.68 7.30 -3.33
CA LEU A 58 2.28 8.68 -3.62
C LEU A 58 1.48 9.29 -2.47
N LEU A 59 0.54 8.53 -1.90
CA LEU A 59 -0.20 8.95 -0.71
C LEU A 59 0.70 9.09 0.52
N ALA A 60 1.77 8.28 0.59
CA ALA A 60 2.78 8.34 1.64
C ALA A 60 3.83 9.44 1.48
N ASP A 61 3.82 10.20 0.37
CA ASP A 61 4.90 11.13 -0.03
C ASP A 61 6.28 10.45 -0.12
N LEU A 62 6.31 9.13 -0.38
CA LEU A 62 7.51 8.29 -0.48
C LEU A 62 7.81 7.85 -1.93
N HIS A 63 7.02 8.29 -2.90
CA HIS A 63 7.23 7.86 -4.28
C HIS A 63 8.51 8.51 -4.85
N PRO A 64 9.45 7.72 -5.41
CA PRO A 64 10.78 8.22 -5.78
C PRO A 64 10.74 9.26 -6.93
N ASP A 65 9.83 9.08 -7.88
CA ASP A 65 9.79 9.88 -9.11
C ASP A 65 8.69 10.96 -9.15
N TYR A 66 7.68 10.87 -8.27
CA TYR A 66 6.42 11.58 -8.42
C TYR A 66 5.89 12.02 -7.06
N LYS A 67 5.12 13.11 -7.04
CA LYS A 67 4.50 13.65 -5.83
C LYS A 67 3.10 14.16 -6.13
N ILE A 68 2.18 13.99 -5.19
CA ILE A 68 0.83 14.55 -5.29
C ILE A 68 0.90 16.04 -4.95
N ILE A 69 0.48 16.88 -5.89
CA ILE A 69 0.35 18.33 -5.72
C ILE A 69 -1.13 18.72 -5.82
N LYS A 70 -1.63 19.43 -4.81
CA LYS A 70 -2.98 19.98 -4.82
C LYS A 70 -3.07 21.05 -5.92
N LYS A 71 -4.09 20.96 -6.76
CA LYS A 71 -4.39 21.96 -7.79
C LYS A 71 -4.90 23.25 -7.18
#